data_AF-A0A1C4X730-F1
#
_entry.id   AF-A0A1C4X730-F1
#
_cell.length_a   1.000
_cell.length_b   1.000
_cell.length_c   1.000
_cell.angle_alpha   90.00
_cell.angle_beta   90.00
_cell.angle_gamma   90.00
#
_symmetry.space_group_name_H-M   'P 1'
#
loop_
_entity.id
_entity.type
_entity.pdbx_description
1 polymer ?
#
loop_
_entity_poly.entity_id
_entity_poly.type
_entity_poly.pdbx_seq_one_letter_code
_entity_poly.pdbx_strand_id
1 'polypeptide(L)'
;MSLDLVFPDAAAFADRLRALSQDEIEQFQELWSQAQEELCRWPVRHAATLLLGPFDDDVFLAVQDWIVSHGRQTMQRVQDDPDSLVELAPDRHYARIDWFCGLPIEAHIAATGAPFAVDGPSGPDTPVGTAADLTDEIRTRHRFPRLTAYLDDNPWIERPWRRAAS
;
A
#
# COMPACT_ATOMS: atom_id res chain seq x y z
N MET A 1 1.53 -13.96 15.36
CA MET A 1 0.40 -13.84 14.40
C MET A 1 0.94 -13.67 12.97
N SER A 2 0.20 -14.02 11.92
CA SER A 2 0.65 -13.88 10.51
C SER A 2 -0.24 -12.91 9.72
N LEU A 3 0.35 -12.18 8.77
CA LEU A 3 -0.35 -11.30 7.81
C LEU A 3 -1.02 -12.07 6.66
N ASP A 4 -1.25 -13.39 6.79
CA ASP A 4 -1.87 -14.21 5.75
C ASP A 4 -3.39 -13.97 5.59
N LEU A 5 -3.96 -13.07 6.39
CA LEU A 5 -5.38 -12.74 6.36
C LEU A 5 -5.65 -11.58 5.41
N VAL A 6 -6.64 -11.77 4.54
CA VAL A 6 -7.22 -10.71 3.70
C VAL A 6 -8.33 -10.03 4.48
N PHE A 7 -8.31 -8.70 4.52
CA PHE A 7 -9.32 -7.91 5.21
C PHE A 7 -10.22 -7.21 4.19
N PRO A 8 -11.49 -7.65 4.06
CA PRO A 8 -12.39 -7.10 3.04
C PRO A 8 -12.78 -5.65 3.30
N ASP A 9 -12.73 -5.21 4.56
CA ASP A 9 -12.98 -3.83 4.98
C ASP A 9 -12.41 -3.58 6.40
N ALA A 10 -12.47 -2.31 6.83
CA ALA A 10 -12.03 -1.84 8.14
C ALA A 10 -12.77 -2.50 9.32
N ALA A 11 -14.04 -2.87 9.17
CA ALA A 11 -14.84 -3.45 10.25
C ALA A 11 -14.40 -4.88 10.53
N ALA A 12 -14.21 -5.69 9.48
CA ALA A 12 -13.69 -7.04 9.61
C ALA A 12 -12.27 -7.06 10.22
N PHE A 13 -11.44 -6.07 9.88
CA PHE A 13 -10.13 -5.87 10.50
C PHE A 13 -10.22 -5.54 11.98
N ALA A 14 -11.04 -4.55 12.34
CA ALA A 14 -11.22 -4.12 13.72
C ALA A 14 -11.78 -5.25 14.61
N ASP A 15 -12.74 -6.03 14.10
CA ASP A 15 -13.29 -7.17 14.82
C ASP A 15 -12.25 -8.27 15.05
N ARG A 16 -11.36 -8.48 14.07
CA ARG A 16 -10.23 -9.41 14.24
C ARG A 16 -9.27 -8.92 15.32
N LEU A 17 -8.91 -7.64 15.32
CA LEU A 17 -8.01 -7.05 16.31
C LEU A 17 -8.58 -7.13 17.73
N ARG A 18 -9.88 -6.88 17.89
CA ARG A 18 -10.57 -6.98 19.21
C ARG A 18 -10.57 -8.39 19.80
N ALA A 19 -10.36 -9.42 18.98
CA ALA A 19 -10.29 -10.81 19.43
C ALA A 19 -8.88 -11.21 19.92
N LEU A 20 -7.89 -10.34 19.77
CA LEU A 20 -6.50 -10.60 20.14
C LEU A 20 -6.20 -10.14 21.57
N SER A 21 -5.17 -10.74 22.17
CA SER A 21 -4.54 -10.23 23.39
C SER A 21 -3.73 -8.97 23.12
N GLN A 22 -3.35 -8.26 24.19
CA GLN A 22 -2.49 -7.07 24.13
C GLN A 22 -1.20 -7.33 23.33
N ASP A 23 -0.42 -8.34 23.74
CA ASP A 23 0.86 -8.69 23.12
C ASP A 23 0.71 -9.03 21.63
N GLU A 24 -0.43 -9.65 21.25
CA GLU A 24 -0.72 -9.97 19.86
C GLU A 24 -1.05 -8.74 19.03
N ILE A 25 -1.71 -7.72 19.59
CA ILE A 25 -1.99 -6.44 18.92
C ILE A 25 -0.69 -5.65 18.71
N GLU A 26 0.18 -5.60 19.72
CA GLU A 26 1.49 -4.94 19.60
C GLU A 26 2.36 -5.64 18.53
N GLN A 27 2.47 -6.97 18.59
CA GLN A 27 3.18 -7.75 17.56
C GLN A 27 2.57 -7.58 16.16
N PHE A 28 1.25 -7.43 16.07
CA PHE A 28 0.60 -7.15 14.80
C PHE A 28 1.05 -5.83 14.21
N GLN A 29 1.05 -4.77 15.02
CA GLN A 29 1.48 -3.46 14.58
C GLN A 29 2.92 -3.49 14.09
N GLU A 30 3.83 -4.17 14.81
CA GLU A 30 5.22 -4.32 14.38
C GLU A 30 5.32 -4.99 12.99
N LEU A 31 4.57 -6.07 12.78
CA LEU A 31 4.55 -6.77 11.49
C LEU A 31 3.95 -5.92 10.37
N TRP A 32 2.93 -5.12 10.68
CA TRP A 32 2.31 -4.20 9.73
C TRP A 32 3.29 -3.09 9.32
N SER A 33 3.94 -2.45 10.30
CA SER A 33 4.97 -1.43 10.06
C SER A 33 6.12 -1.97 9.22
N GLN A 34 6.62 -3.18 9.53
CA GLN A 34 7.66 -3.84 8.72
C GLN A 34 7.19 -4.07 7.27
N ALA A 35 5.94 -4.47 7.06
CA ALA A 35 5.39 -4.65 5.71
C ALA A 35 5.27 -3.32 4.95
N GLN A 36 4.91 -2.22 5.62
CA GLN A 36 4.91 -0.89 5.01
C GLN A 36 6.33 -0.48 4.60
N GLU A 37 7.33 -0.66 5.46
CA GLU A 37 8.74 -0.37 5.15
C GLU A 37 9.24 -1.20 3.96
N GLU A 38 8.85 -2.47 3.89
CA GLU A 38 9.11 -3.36 2.76
C GLU A 38 8.44 -2.89 1.46
N LEU A 39 7.33 -2.16 1.51
CA LEU A 39 6.70 -1.54 0.34
C LEU A 39 7.23 -0.14 0.02
N CYS A 40 8.03 0.48 0.90
CA CYS A 40 8.60 1.82 0.70
C CYS A 40 9.72 1.81 -0.34
N ARG A 41 9.35 1.58 -1.61
CA ARG A 41 10.24 1.37 -2.75
C ARG A 41 9.77 2.22 -3.93
N TRP A 42 10.69 2.89 -4.62
CA TRP A 42 10.39 3.67 -5.82
C TRP A 42 9.61 2.87 -6.88
N PRO A 43 10.00 1.63 -7.23
CA PRO A 43 9.22 0.78 -8.15
C PRO A 43 7.73 0.61 -7.76
N VAL A 44 7.44 0.40 -6.47
CA VAL A 44 6.07 0.24 -5.95
C VAL A 44 5.32 1.57 -6.05
N ARG A 45 5.95 2.66 -5.65
CA ARG A 45 5.37 4.02 -5.80
C ARG A 45 5.06 4.36 -7.26
N HIS A 46 5.92 3.98 -8.20
CA HIS A 46 5.68 4.18 -9.62
C HIS A 46 4.48 3.38 -10.13
N ALA A 47 4.41 2.09 -9.78
CA ALA A 47 3.28 1.24 -10.14
C ALA A 47 1.96 1.82 -9.61
N ALA A 48 1.95 2.26 -8.35
CA ALA A 48 0.81 2.93 -7.75
C ALA A 48 0.49 4.26 -8.45
N THR A 49 1.50 5.06 -8.80
CA THR A 49 1.31 6.31 -9.55
C THR A 49 0.64 6.06 -10.91
N LEU A 50 1.01 4.96 -11.59
CA LEU A 50 0.39 4.57 -12.85
C LEU A 50 -1.07 4.14 -12.64
N LEU A 51 -1.36 3.32 -11.61
CA LEU A 51 -2.70 2.80 -11.38
C LEU A 51 -3.69 3.84 -10.83
N LEU A 52 -3.21 4.71 -9.94
CA LEU A 52 -4.04 5.62 -9.13
C LEU A 52 -3.93 7.07 -9.61
N GLY A 53 -2.92 7.41 -10.40
CA GLY A 53 -2.48 8.78 -10.65
C GLY A 53 -1.52 9.30 -9.57
N PRO A 54 -0.95 10.50 -9.74
CA PRO A 54 0.03 11.08 -8.81
C PRO A 54 -0.56 11.31 -7.41
N PHE A 55 0.28 11.17 -6.39
CA PHE A 55 -0.05 11.37 -5.00
C PHE A 55 1.18 11.76 -4.16
N ASP A 56 0.96 12.37 -3.01
CA ASP A 56 1.98 12.78 -2.05
C ASP A 56 2.37 11.65 -1.08
N ASP A 57 3.26 11.94 -0.14
CA ASP A 57 3.79 10.93 0.78
C ASP A 57 2.73 10.43 1.77
N ASP A 58 1.82 11.29 2.22
CA ASP A 58 0.74 10.94 3.14
C ASP A 58 -0.23 9.94 2.46
N VAL A 59 -0.60 10.19 1.20
CA VAL A 59 -1.42 9.25 0.45
C VAL A 59 -0.67 7.96 0.12
N PHE A 60 0.67 7.98 0.02
CA PHE A 60 1.44 6.77 -0.21
C PHE A 60 1.35 5.78 0.96
N LEU A 61 1.27 6.27 2.21
CA LEU A 61 1.05 5.43 3.39
C LEU A 61 -0.28 4.67 3.28
N ALA A 62 -1.36 5.35 2.89
CA ALA A 62 -2.66 4.71 2.68
C ALA A 62 -2.63 3.65 1.55
N VAL A 63 -1.82 3.87 0.50
CA VAL A 63 -1.61 2.89 -0.57
C VAL A 63 -0.87 1.65 -0.04
N GLN A 64 0.14 1.83 0.82
CA GLN A 64 0.85 0.71 1.46
C GLN A 64 -0.11 -0.10 2.34
N ASP A 65 -0.93 0.58 3.15
CA ASP A 65 -1.95 -0.08 4.00
C ASP A 65 -2.94 -0.89 3.18
N TRP A 66 -3.42 -0.33 2.08
CA TRP A 66 -4.28 -1.04 1.15
C TRP A 66 -3.60 -2.29 0.59
N ILE A 67 -2.36 -2.22 0.12
CA ILE A 67 -1.63 -3.40 -0.38
C ILE A 67 -1.45 -4.46 0.73
N VAL A 68 -1.10 -4.05 1.95
CA VAL A 68 -0.92 -4.97 3.10
C VAL A 68 -2.26 -5.62 3.50
N SER A 69 -3.38 -4.90 3.37
CA SER A 69 -4.72 -5.44 3.67
C SER A 69 -5.13 -6.62 2.79
N HIS A 70 -4.53 -6.77 1.60
CA HIS A 70 -4.69 -7.93 0.71
C HIS A 70 -3.85 -9.15 1.12
N GLY A 71 -3.18 -9.05 2.27
CA GLY A 71 -2.40 -10.12 2.88
C GLY A 71 -0.95 -10.21 2.36
N ARG A 72 -0.13 -10.92 3.13
CA ARG A 72 1.33 -11.03 2.94
C ARG A 72 1.73 -11.50 1.55
N GLN A 73 1.04 -12.50 1.00
CA GLN A 73 1.40 -13.05 -0.30
C GLN A 73 1.20 -12.04 -1.44
N THR A 74 0.14 -11.24 -1.37
CA THR A 74 -0.12 -10.17 -2.34
C THR A 74 0.90 -9.06 -2.19
N MET A 75 1.17 -8.64 -0.95
CA MET A 75 2.17 -7.63 -0.63
C MET A 75 3.57 -8.03 -1.15
N GLN A 76 4.00 -9.27 -0.92
CA GLN A 76 5.28 -9.79 -1.42
C GLN A 76 5.33 -9.84 -2.95
N ARG A 77 4.23 -10.24 -3.60
CA ARG A 77 4.15 -10.23 -5.06
C ARG A 77 4.30 -8.81 -5.62
N VAL A 78 3.65 -7.81 -5.02
CA VAL A 78 3.79 -6.40 -5.42
C VAL A 78 5.20 -5.88 -5.15
N GLN A 79 5.83 -6.31 -4.05
CA GLN A 79 7.21 -5.94 -3.73
C GLN A 79 8.20 -6.48 -4.78
N ASP A 80 8.05 -7.74 -5.17
CA ASP A 80 8.94 -8.43 -6.11
C ASP A 80 8.66 -8.05 -7.58
N ASP A 81 7.38 -7.93 -7.94
CA ASP A 81 6.89 -7.50 -9.24
C ASP A 81 5.85 -6.39 -9.08
N PRO A 82 6.26 -5.11 -9.02
CA PRO A 82 5.32 -4.00 -8.86
C PRO A 82 4.31 -3.87 -10.00
N ASP A 83 4.58 -4.42 -11.18
CA ASP A 83 3.61 -4.43 -12.29
C ASP A 83 2.40 -5.34 -11.98
N SER A 84 2.54 -6.28 -11.05
CA SER A 84 1.45 -7.11 -10.53
C SER A 84 0.40 -6.32 -9.74
N LEU A 85 0.68 -5.08 -9.33
CA LEU A 85 -0.28 -4.22 -8.62
C LEU A 85 -1.59 -4.03 -9.41
N VAL A 86 -1.56 -4.19 -10.74
CA VAL A 86 -2.74 -4.19 -11.60
C VAL A 86 -3.80 -5.22 -11.19
N GLU A 87 -3.41 -6.30 -10.49
CA GLU A 87 -4.34 -7.32 -9.97
C GLU A 87 -5.32 -6.73 -8.96
N LEU A 88 -4.95 -5.64 -8.30
CA LEU A 88 -5.75 -4.89 -7.34
C LEU A 88 -6.51 -3.71 -8.00
N ALA A 89 -6.52 -3.63 -9.33
CA ALA A 89 -7.28 -2.58 -10.02
C ALA A 89 -8.81 -2.60 -9.74
N PRO A 90 -9.50 -3.75 -9.53
CA PRO A 90 -10.94 -3.78 -9.25
C PRO A 90 -11.36 -3.04 -7.97
N ASP A 91 -10.47 -2.91 -6.99
CA ASP A 91 -10.76 -2.34 -5.67
C ASP A 91 -9.93 -1.09 -5.35
N ARG A 92 -9.22 -0.54 -6.34
CA ARG A 92 -8.33 0.63 -6.22
C ARG A 92 -8.95 1.88 -5.58
N HIS A 93 -10.29 2.01 -5.54
CA HIS A 93 -10.96 3.15 -4.91
C HIS A 93 -10.78 3.16 -3.38
N TYR A 94 -10.37 2.03 -2.79
CA TYR A 94 -9.98 1.95 -1.39
C TYR A 94 -8.51 2.32 -1.15
N ALA A 95 -7.68 2.40 -2.19
CA ALA A 95 -6.23 2.59 -2.08
C ALA A 95 -5.77 3.92 -1.46
N ARG A 96 -6.67 4.90 -1.35
CA ARG A 96 -6.37 6.24 -0.79
C ARG A 96 -7.16 6.54 0.46
N ILE A 97 -7.80 5.53 1.04
CA ILE A 97 -8.59 5.70 2.25
C ILE A 97 -7.81 5.11 3.40
N ASP A 98 -7.62 5.93 4.43
CA ASP A 98 -6.85 5.60 5.62
C ASP A 98 -7.66 4.70 6.58
N TRP A 99 -8.16 3.59 6.06
CA TRP A 99 -9.11 2.70 6.74
C TRP A 99 -8.47 1.86 7.84
N PHE A 100 -7.18 1.55 7.71
CA PHE A 100 -6.48 0.61 8.59
C PHE A 100 -5.62 1.30 9.64
N CYS A 101 -5.24 2.56 9.40
CA CYS A 101 -4.49 3.35 10.34
C CYS A 101 -5.26 3.55 11.65
N GLY A 102 -4.54 3.47 12.76
CA GLY A 102 -5.10 3.66 14.10
C GLY A 102 -5.92 2.48 14.64
N LEU A 103 -6.43 1.58 13.81
CA LEU A 103 -7.25 0.45 14.30
C LEU A 103 -6.53 -0.47 15.32
N PRO A 104 -5.23 -0.78 15.19
CA PRO A 104 -4.50 -1.49 16.24
C PRO A 104 -4.42 -0.71 17.56
N ILE A 105 -4.21 0.61 17.49
CA ILE A 105 -4.17 1.48 18.67
C ILE A 105 -5.54 1.52 19.35
N GLU A 106 -6.63 1.65 18.57
CA GLU A 106 -7.99 1.60 19.09
C GLU A 106 -8.31 0.27 19.77
N ALA A 107 -7.91 -0.85 19.15
CA ALA A 107 -8.09 -2.18 19.74
C ALA A 107 -7.30 -2.34 21.05
N HIS A 108 -6.06 -1.83 21.09
CA HIS A 108 -5.24 -1.86 22.29
C HIS A 108 -5.83 -1.00 23.42
N ILE A 109 -6.33 0.20 23.12
CA ILE A 109 -7.04 1.06 24.08
C ILE A 109 -8.28 0.34 24.61
N ALA A 110 -9.04 -0.33 23.76
CA ALA A 110 -10.22 -1.09 24.18
C ALA A 110 -9.85 -2.27 25.11
N ALA A 111 -8.70 -2.92 24.88
CA ALA A 111 -8.24 -4.05 25.68
C ALA A 111 -7.59 -3.65 27.01
N THR A 112 -6.89 -2.51 27.06
CA THR A 112 -6.00 -2.16 28.19
C THR A 112 -6.36 -0.83 28.88
N GLY A 113 -7.17 0.01 28.24
CA GLY A 113 -7.47 1.37 28.68
C GLY A 113 -6.40 2.41 28.32
N ALA A 114 -5.34 2.05 27.59
CA ALA A 114 -4.26 2.94 27.19
C ALA A 114 -3.77 2.63 25.76
N PRO A 115 -3.17 3.58 25.03
CA PRO A 115 -2.47 3.26 23.79
C PRO A 115 -1.13 2.57 24.09
N PHE A 116 -0.64 1.75 23.16
CA PHE A 116 0.76 1.32 23.19
C PHE A 116 1.66 2.39 22.57
N ALA A 117 2.96 2.34 22.88
CA ALA A 117 3.93 3.23 22.28
C ALA A 117 4.12 2.86 20.81
N VAL A 118 3.79 3.78 19.92
CA VAL A 118 4.14 3.67 18.51
C VAL A 118 5.46 4.40 18.34
N ASP A 119 6.54 3.66 18.14
CA ASP A 119 7.73 4.24 17.56
C ASP A 119 7.34 4.72 16.16
N GLY A 120 7.69 5.97 15.82
CA GLY A 120 7.41 6.52 14.49
C GLY A 120 7.95 5.62 13.37
N PRO A 121 7.58 5.87 12.10
CA PRO A 121 8.01 5.03 10.99
C PRO A 121 9.52 4.81 11.06
N SER A 122 9.95 3.55 11.19
CA SER A 122 11.37 3.18 11.32
C SER A 122 12.06 3.05 9.96
N GLY A 123 11.29 3.22 8.88
CA GLY A 123 11.76 3.19 7.50
C GLY A 123 12.43 4.50 7.04
N PRO A 124 13.09 4.46 5.87
CA PRO A 124 13.69 5.65 5.30
C PRO A 124 12.61 6.67 4.91
N ASP A 125 12.87 7.96 5.18
CA ASP A 125 12.04 9.09 4.71
C ASP A 125 11.87 9.13 3.18
N THR A 126 12.69 8.36 2.45
CA THR A 126 12.66 8.26 0.99
C THR A 126 12.56 6.81 0.55
N PRO A 127 11.73 6.51 -0.49
CA PRO A 127 11.62 5.15 -0.99
C PRO A 127 12.95 4.57 -1.44
N VAL A 128 13.17 3.29 -1.16
CA VAL A 128 14.38 2.58 -1.58
C VAL A 128 14.42 2.43 -3.11
N GLY A 129 15.62 2.54 -3.68
CA GLY A 129 15.89 2.41 -5.11
C GLY A 129 16.02 3.76 -5.81
N THR A 130 15.72 3.80 -7.10
CA THR A 130 15.85 5.02 -7.93
C THR A 130 14.51 5.40 -8.52
N ALA A 131 14.14 6.67 -8.34
CA ALA A 131 13.01 7.29 -9.02
C ALA A 131 13.20 7.20 -10.54
N ALA A 132 12.13 6.85 -11.25
CA ALA A 132 12.14 6.74 -12.70
C ALA A 132 11.27 7.84 -13.29
N ASP A 133 11.68 8.30 -14.47
CA ASP A 133 10.87 9.22 -15.25
C ASP A 133 9.71 8.45 -15.90
N LEU A 134 8.51 8.59 -15.32
CA LEU A 134 7.29 7.99 -15.87
C LEU A 134 6.76 8.73 -17.11
N THR A 135 7.35 9.87 -17.48
CA THR A 135 6.97 10.60 -18.70
C THR A 135 7.61 10.03 -19.97
N ASP A 136 8.65 9.20 -19.85
CA ASP A 136 9.17 8.38 -20.95
C ASP A 136 8.26 7.16 -21.17
N GLU A 137 7.35 7.26 -22.14
CA GLU A 137 6.37 6.21 -22.45
C GLU A 137 7.04 4.87 -22.78
N ILE A 138 8.13 4.88 -23.56
CA ILE A 138 8.79 3.66 -24.02
C ILE A 138 9.39 2.91 -22.84
N ARG A 139 10.12 3.61 -21.96
CA ARG A 139 10.70 3.01 -20.75
C ARG A 139 9.62 2.56 -19.78
N THR A 140 8.55 3.35 -19.63
CA THR A 140 7.44 3.01 -18.73
C THR A 140 6.70 1.76 -19.18
N ARG A 141 6.41 1.64 -20.48
CA ARG A 141 5.80 0.43 -21.07
C ARG A 141 6.69 -0.80 -20.95
N HIS A 142 8.01 -0.64 -21.15
CA HIS A 142 8.95 -1.75 -20.97
C HIS A 142 9.01 -2.22 -19.50
N ARG A 143 8.92 -1.29 -18.55
CA ARG A 143 9.03 -1.59 -17.12
C ARG A 143 7.72 -2.10 -16.50
N PHE A 144 6.58 -1.60 -16.97
CA PHE A 144 5.25 -1.89 -16.43
C PHE A 144 4.26 -2.31 -17.54
N PRO A 145 4.54 -3.41 -18.27
CA PRO A 145 3.72 -3.80 -19.41
C PRO A 145 2.26 -4.09 -19.06
N ARG A 146 1.97 -4.68 -17.89
CA ARG A 146 0.61 -5.02 -17.46
C ARG A 146 -0.18 -3.77 -17.05
N LEU A 147 0.43 -2.88 -16.27
CA LEU A 147 -0.20 -1.61 -15.89
C LEU A 147 -0.41 -0.69 -17.11
N THR A 148 0.56 -0.63 -18.03
CA THR A 148 0.38 0.20 -19.23
C THR A 148 -0.68 -0.35 -20.18
N ALA A 149 -0.82 -1.68 -20.30
CA ALA A 149 -1.95 -2.29 -21.00
C ALA A 149 -3.28 -1.94 -20.32
N TYR A 150 -3.33 -2.01 -18.98
CA TYR A 150 -4.51 -1.58 -18.22
C TYR A 150 -4.89 -0.12 -18.47
N LEU A 151 -3.90 0.79 -18.54
CA LEU A 151 -4.11 2.20 -18.89
C LEU A 151 -4.58 2.42 -20.32
N ASP A 152 -4.19 1.55 -21.25
CA ASP A 152 -4.69 1.56 -22.62
C ASP A 152 -6.18 1.22 -22.68
N ASP A 153 -6.62 0.23 -21.89
CA ASP A 153 -8.03 -0.15 -21.75
C ASP A 153 -8.85 0.83 -20.88
N ASN A 154 -8.18 1.67 -20.09
CA ASN A 154 -8.80 2.64 -19.16
C ASN A 154 -8.35 4.08 -19.45
N PRO A 155 -8.79 4.68 -20.58
CA PRO A 155 -8.29 5.98 -21.04
C PRO A 155 -8.68 7.17 -20.17
N TRP A 156 -9.58 6.96 -19.21
CA TRP A 156 -10.01 7.95 -18.23
C TRP A 156 -9.02 8.12 -17.07
N ILE A 157 -8.04 7.20 -16.94
CA ILE A 157 -6.92 7.35 -16.01
C ILE A 157 -5.84 8.18 -16.70
N GLU A 158 -5.34 9.18 -16.00
CA GLU A 158 -4.33 10.09 -16.53
C GLU A 158 -2.99 9.37 -16.77
N ARG A 159 -2.40 9.60 -17.95
CA ARG A 159 -1.10 9.04 -18.33
C ARG A 159 0.00 10.08 -18.11
N PRO A 160 1.06 9.76 -17.35
CA PRO A 160 2.14 10.72 -17.09
C PRO A 160 2.78 11.28 -18.37
N TRP A 161 2.95 10.45 -19.40
CA TRP A 161 3.56 10.84 -20.68
C TRP A 161 2.67 11.69 -21.60
N ARG A 162 1.36 11.79 -21.34
CA ARG A 162 0.48 12.68 -22.12
C ARG A 162 0.65 14.15 -21.75
N ARG A 163 1.05 14.47 -20.51
CA ARG A 163 1.32 15.85 -20.07
C ARG A 163 2.60 16.44 -20.68
N ALA A 164 3.59 15.61 -20.99
CA ALA A 164 4.86 16.06 -21.57
C ALA A 164 4.75 16.40 -23.08
N ALA A 165 3.68 15.98 -23.75
CA ALA A 165 3.45 16.18 -25.17
C ALA A 165 2.61 17.44 -25.50
N SER A 166 2.31 18.28 -24.50
CA SER A 166 1.62 19.58 -24.64
C SER A 166 2.58 20.72 -24.34
#